data_AF-A0A519H6T9-F1
#
_entry.id   AF-A0A519H6T9-F1
#
_cell.length_a   1.000
_cell.length_b   1.000
_cell.length_c   1.000
_cell.angle_alpha   90.00
_cell.angle_beta   90.00
_cell.angle_gamma   90.00
#
_symmetry.space_group_name_H-M   'P 1'
#
loop_
_entity.id
_entity.type
_entity.pdbx_description
1 polymer ?
#
loop_
_entity_poly.entity_id
_entity_poly.type
_entity_poly.pdbx_seq_one_letter_code
_entity_poly.pdbx_strand_id
1 'polypeptide(L)'
;MTFPPLRRRRVSAALTVAGLAVTLGVSAGVGADALQPSPALADAPPAADFYNPVLKGADPSIVRDGDVYYSVSSDAEGIWVRRSTSLATMSDGVVQKVWEPDDAGSLCCNVWAPELLLIRGEWYIYFAADL
;
A
#
# COMPACT_ATOMS: atom_id res chain seq x y z
N MET A 1 15.75 11.48 1.85
CA MET A 1 15.73 10.35 2.78
C MET A 1 16.65 9.31 2.20
N THR A 2 17.70 8.94 2.93
CA THR A 2 18.57 7.82 2.55
C THR A 2 17.96 6.57 3.12
N PHE A 3 17.59 5.61 2.27
CA PHE A 3 17.10 4.33 2.75
C PHE A 3 18.28 3.52 3.27
N PRO A 4 18.29 3.09 4.54
CA PRO A 4 19.31 2.20 5.04
C PRO A 4 19.18 0.82 4.35
N PRO A 5 20.29 0.07 4.21
CA PRO A 5 20.26 -1.25 3.59
C PRO A 5 19.39 -2.24 4.37
N LEU A 6 18.64 -3.07 3.65
CA LEU A 6 17.74 -4.08 4.22
C LEU A 6 18.52 -5.11 5.06
N ARG A 7 18.20 -5.19 6.36
CA ARG A 7 18.79 -6.18 7.27
C ARG A 7 17.96 -7.48 7.20
N ARG A 8 18.36 -8.44 6.36
CA ARG A 8 17.72 -9.76 6.26
C ARG A 8 17.79 -10.49 7.62
N ARG A 9 16.70 -10.53 8.39
CA ARG A 9 16.54 -11.40 9.57
C ARG A 9 15.72 -12.62 9.14
N ARG A 10 16.31 -13.81 9.21
CA ARG A 10 15.58 -15.07 9.04
C ARG A 10 14.72 -15.28 10.29
N VAL A 11 13.40 -15.24 10.13
CA VAL A 11 12.44 -15.60 11.19
C VAL A 11 11.69 -16.83 10.70
N SER A 12 11.90 -17.96 11.37
CA SER A 12 11.11 -19.17 11.15
C SER A 12 9.85 -19.08 12.02
N ALA A 13 8.68 -18.95 11.41
CA ALA A 13 7.40 -19.01 12.09
C ALA A 13 6.73 -20.38 11.82
N ALA A 14 6.48 -21.13 12.89
CA ALA A 14 5.68 -22.36 12.83
C ALA A 14 4.19 -21.99 12.83
N LEU A 15 3.45 -22.52 11.85
CA LEU A 15 2.02 -22.29 11.65
C LEU A 15 1.22 -23.33 12.45
N THR A 16 0.35 -22.91 13.36
CA THR A 16 -0.70 -23.77 13.95
C THR A 16 -2.07 -23.25 13.54
N VAL A 17 -2.78 -24.07 12.76
CA VAL A 17 -4.17 -23.88 12.34
C VAL A 17 -5.08 -24.49 13.40
N ALA A 18 -5.99 -23.70 13.96
CA ALA A 18 -7.12 -24.21 14.74
C ALA A 18 -8.40 -23.58 14.18
N GLY A 19 -9.22 -24.43 13.54
CA GLY A 19 -10.52 -24.06 13.00
C GLY A 19 -11.58 -23.99 14.08
N LEU A 20 -12.54 -23.08 13.92
CA LEU A 20 -13.83 -23.15 14.60
C LEU A 20 -14.92 -22.67 13.65
N ALA A 21 -15.79 -23.59 13.24
CA ALA A 21 -17.01 -23.28 12.51
C ALA A 21 -18.03 -22.67 13.48
N VAL A 22 -18.62 -21.53 13.11
CA VAL A 22 -19.76 -20.94 13.82
C VAL A 22 -20.92 -20.84 12.83
N THR A 23 -22.03 -21.47 13.19
CA THR A 23 -23.28 -21.54 12.43
C THR A 23 -24.04 -20.21 12.47
N LEU A 24 -24.63 -19.84 11.32
CA LEU A 24 -25.54 -18.70 11.13
C LEU A 24 -26.80 -18.81 11.99
N GLY A 25 -27.26 -17.67 12.50
CA GLY A 25 -28.63 -17.50 12.98
C GLY A 25 -29.02 -16.05 13.25
N VAL A 26 -30.02 -15.57 12.48
CA VAL A 26 -31.07 -14.58 12.85
C VAL A 26 -30.59 -13.11 12.95
N SER A 27 -31.22 -12.06 12.40
CA SER A 27 -32.51 -11.82 11.73
C SER A 27 -32.39 -10.55 10.87
N ALA A 28 -33.09 -10.50 9.74
CA ALA A 28 -33.22 -9.30 8.91
C ALA A 28 -34.06 -8.22 9.62
N GLY A 29 -33.39 -7.17 10.09
CA GLY A 29 -33.99 -5.87 10.39
C GLY A 29 -33.26 -4.82 9.57
N VAL A 30 -33.72 -4.59 8.33
CA VAL A 30 -33.22 -3.48 7.51
C VAL A 30 -33.87 -2.19 8.01
N GLY A 31 -33.31 -1.63 9.08
CA GLY A 31 -33.52 -0.23 9.38
C GLY A 31 -32.84 0.58 8.29
N ALA A 32 -33.63 1.28 7.48
CA ALA A 32 -33.16 2.33 6.59
C ALA A 32 -32.79 3.55 7.44
N ASP A 33 -31.83 3.40 8.36
CA ASP A 33 -31.16 4.54 8.95
C ASP A 33 -30.17 5.03 7.90
N ALA A 34 -30.45 6.23 7.43
CA ALA A 34 -29.83 6.79 6.26
C ALA A 34 -28.31 6.77 6.39
N LEU A 35 -27.64 6.58 5.25
CA LEU A 35 -26.27 7.03 5.01
C LEU A 35 -26.23 8.55 5.27
N GLN A 36 -26.25 8.96 6.53
CA GLN A 36 -26.02 10.33 6.92
C GLN A 36 -24.51 10.54 6.87
N PRO A 37 -24.00 11.44 6.01
CA PRO A 37 -22.59 11.76 6.00
C PRO A 37 -22.19 12.23 7.40
N SER A 38 -21.11 11.65 7.92
CA SER A 38 -20.57 12.01 9.23
C SER A 38 -20.23 13.50 9.24
N PRO A 39 -20.64 14.26 10.28
CA PRO A 39 -20.39 15.71 10.37
C PRO A 39 -18.90 16.07 10.44
N ALA A 40 -18.01 15.08 10.58
CA ALA A 40 -16.56 15.26 10.55
C ALA A 40 -15.99 15.75 9.19
N LEU A 41 -16.78 15.72 8.10
CA LEU A 41 -16.34 16.20 6.78
C LEU A 41 -16.66 17.68 6.51
N ALA A 42 -17.42 18.35 7.38
CA ALA A 42 -17.95 19.69 7.10
C ALA A 42 -16.91 20.82 7.19
N ASP A 43 -15.80 20.60 7.88
CA ASP A 43 -14.76 21.61 8.17
C ASP A 43 -13.39 21.29 7.52
N ALA A 44 -13.35 20.29 6.62
CA ALA A 44 -12.14 20.04 5.85
C ALA A 44 -11.91 21.20 4.86
N PRO A 45 -10.71 21.78 4.76
CA PRO A 45 -10.39 22.69 3.66
C PRO A 45 -10.71 21.99 2.33
N PRO A 46 -11.17 22.73 1.30
CA PRO A 46 -11.55 22.11 0.04
C PRO A 46 -10.41 21.21 -0.44
N ALA A 47 -10.72 19.93 -0.66
CA ALA A 47 -9.76 19.00 -1.21
C ALA A 47 -9.24 19.61 -2.51
N ALA A 48 -7.93 19.72 -2.67
CA ALA A 48 -7.36 20.07 -3.96
C ALA A 48 -7.86 19.04 -4.98
N ASP A 49 -8.49 19.51 -6.05
CA ASP A 49 -8.96 18.64 -7.12
C ASP A 49 -7.77 17.86 -7.70
N PHE A 50 -8.00 16.59 -8.02
CA PHE A 50 -7.08 15.77 -8.81
C PHE A 50 -7.84 15.20 -10.00
N TYR A 51 -7.09 14.89 -11.06
CA TYR A 51 -7.66 14.34 -12.27
C TYR A 51 -7.24 12.89 -12.44
N ASN A 52 -8.17 12.07 -12.95
CA ASN A 52 -7.87 10.70 -13.30
C ASN A 52 -7.38 10.59 -14.75
N PRO A 53 -6.46 9.65 -15.03
CA PRO A 53 -5.74 8.82 -14.04
C PRO A 53 -4.65 9.63 -13.30
N VAL A 54 -4.51 9.40 -11.98
CA VAL A 54 -3.45 10.03 -11.16
C VAL A 54 -2.07 9.52 -11.56
N LEU A 55 -1.94 8.21 -11.70
CA LEU A 55 -0.78 7.52 -12.27
C LEU A 55 -1.29 6.44 -13.22
N LYS A 56 -0.50 6.14 -14.26
CA LYS A 56 -0.72 4.93 -15.07
C LYS A 56 -0.11 3.73 -14.33
N GLY A 57 -0.75 2.58 -14.43
CA GLY A 57 -0.27 1.34 -13.83
C GLY A 57 -1.40 0.48 -13.27
N ALA A 58 -1.03 -0.63 -12.64
CA ALA A 58 -1.91 -1.52 -11.90
C ALA A 58 -1.54 -1.51 -10.41
N ASP A 59 -2.41 -2.09 -9.59
CA ASP A 59 -2.17 -2.37 -8.17
C ASP A 59 -1.70 -1.15 -7.34
N PRO A 60 -2.42 -0.01 -7.40
CA PRO A 60 -1.96 1.21 -6.73
C PRO A 60 -2.01 1.07 -5.21
N SER A 61 -0.89 1.37 -4.54
CA SER A 61 -0.80 1.53 -3.10
C SER A 61 -0.18 2.89 -2.75
N ILE A 62 -0.86 3.67 -1.91
CA ILE A 62 -0.44 5.01 -1.48
C ILE A 62 -0.57 5.15 0.03
N VAL A 63 0.46 5.69 0.67
CA VAL A 63 0.46 6.12 2.07
C VAL A 63 0.75 7.61 2.15
N ARG A 64 0.05 8.33 3.03
CA ARG A 64 0.38 9.71 3.40
C ARG A 64 1.08 9.73 4.76
N ASP A 65 2.23 10.39 4.83
CA ASP A 65 2.96 10.69 6.06
C ASP A 65 3.22 12.20 6.13
N GLY A 66 2.60 12.87 7.11
CA GLY A 66 2.53 14.33 7.17
C GLY A 66 1.89 14.92 5.89
N ASP A 67 2.61 15.80 5.20
CA ASP A 67 2.17 16.45 3.96
C ASP A 67 2.70 15.78 2.69
N VAL A 68 3.28 14.58 2.81
CA VAL A 68 3.86 13.86 1.68
C VAL A 68 3.07 12.58 1.43
N TYR A 69 2.69 12.38 0.18
CA TYR A 69 2.15 11.14 -0.35
C TYR A 69 3.29 10.31 -0.91
N TYR A 70 3.26 9.01 -0.62
CA TYR A 70 4.18 8.00 -1.12
C TYR A 70 3.37 6.96 -1.88
N SER A 71 3.66 6.73 -3.14
CA SER A 71 3.12 5.62 -3.91
C SER A 71 4.20 4.57 -4.13
N VAL A 72 3.80 3.31 -4.21
CA VAL A 72 4.69 2.21 -4.60
C VAL A 72 4.18 1.55 -5.88
N SER A 73 5.10 1.12 -6.72
CA SER A 73 4.83 0.39 -7.96
C SER A 73 5.93 -0.61 -8.23
N SER A 74 5.64 -1.64 -9.02
CA SER A 74 6.63 -2.57 -9.54
C SER A 74 6.69 -2.56 -11.07
N ASP A 75 7.85 -2.91 -11.60
CA ASP A 75 8.04 -3.26 -13.00
C ASP A 75 9.05 -4.43 -13.11
N ALA A 76 9.48 -4.73 -14.34
CA ALA A 76 10.44 -5.80 -14.59
C ALA A 76 11.80 -5.58 -13.89
N GLU A 77 12.13 -4.35 -13.47
CA GLU A 77 13.40 -4.03 -12.83
C GLU A 77 13.33 -3.98 -11.31
N GLY A 78 12.14 -4.15 -10.70
CA GLY A 78 11.97 -4.21 -9.26
C GLY A 78 10.89 -3.28 -8.73
N ILE A 79 11.14 -2.68 -7.57
CA ILE A 79 10.16 -1.88 -6.82
C ILE A 79 10.62 -0.44 -6.73
N TRP A 80 9.69 0.45 -7.01
CA TRP A 80 9.88 1.89 -7.04
C TRP A 80 8.95 2.57 -6.05
N VAL A 81 9.48 3.54 -5.32
CA VAL A 81 8.69 4.45 -4.49
C VAL A 81 8.73 5.83 -5.12
N ARG A 82 7.56 6.42 -5.30
CA ARG A 82 7.40 7.80 -5.73
C ARG A 82 6.85 8.63 -4.57
N ARG A 83 7.32 9.87 -4.43
CA ARG A 83 6.76 10.82 -3.45
C ARG A 83 6.38 12.16 -4.06
N SER A 84 5.28 12.73 -3.58
CA SER A 84 4.77 14.05 -3.95
C SER A 84 4.07 14.70 -2.76
N THR A 85 4.03 16.03 -2.69
CA THR A 85 3.24 16.76 -1.68
C THR A 85 1.75 16.87 -2.05
N SER A 86 1.36 16.42 -3.25
CA SER A 86 -0.02 16.40 -3.72
C SER A 86 -0.28 15.21 -4.63
N LEU A 87 -1.49 14.64 -4.53
CA LEU A 87 -1.96 13.63 -5.49
C LEU A 87 -2.09 14.21 -6.91
N ALA A 88 -2.45 15.50 -7.05
CA ALA A 88 -2.60 16.15 -8.34
C ALA A 88 -1.28 16.28 -9.12
N THR A 89 -0.16 16.35 -8.42
CA THR A 89 1.20 16.39 -8.99
C THR A 89 1.95 15.08 -8.81
N MET A 90 1.23 13.99 -8.50
CA MET A 90 1.86 12.70 -8.25
C MET A 90 2.64 12.20 -9.47
N SER A 91 2.18 12.43 -10.70
CA SER A 91 2.92 12.05 -11.92
C SER A 91 4.32 12.67 -12.02
N ASP A 92 4.51 13.84 -11.41
CA ASP A 92 5.75 14.63 -11.44
C ASP A 92 6.60 14.41 -10.18
N GLY A 93 6.12 13.59 -9.25
CA GLY A 93 6.80 13.28 -8.00
C GLY A 93 8.14 12.59 -8.19
N VAL A 94 9.02 12.71 -7.19
CA VAL A 94 10.36 12.11 -7.20
C VAL A 94 10.25 10.59 -7.07
N VAL A 95 10.86 9.84 -7.98
CA VAL A 95 10.86 8.37 -8.01
C VAL A 95 12.22 7.83 -7.58
N GLN A 96 12.23 6.75 -6.82
CA GLN A 96 13.44 6.03 -6.44
C GLN A 96 13.22 4.51 -6.50
N LYS A 97 14.16 3.78 -7.09
CA LYS A 97 14.24 2.32 -6.94
C LYS A 97 14.63 2.01 -5.50
N VAL A 98 13.90 1.13 -4.83
CA VAL A 98 14.15 0.76 -3.43
C VAL A 98 14.53 -0.70 -3.27
N TRP A 99 14.25 -1.51 -4.29
CA TRP A 99 14.60 -2.92 -4.33
C TRP A 99 14.64 -3.41 -5.77
N GLU A 100 15.51 -4.37 -6.06
CA GLU A 100 15.61 -5.09 -7.33
C GLU A 100 15.86 -6.59 -7.07
N PRO A 101 15.40 -7.47 -7.97
CA PRO A 101 15.60 -8.91 -7.84
C PRO A 101 17.08 -9.31 -8.01
N ASP A 102 17.46 -10.42 -7.35
CA ASP A 102 18.76 -11.06 -7.56
C ASP A 102 18.69 -11.97 -8.82
N ASP A 103 19.69 -11.93 -9.71
CA ASP A 103 19.66 -12.61 -11.04
C ASP A 103 19.48 -14.15 -11.03
N ALA A 104 19.65 -14.82 -9.89
CA ALA A 104 19.67 -16.29 -9.83
C ALA A 104 19.20 -16.88 -8.48
N GLY A 105 18.27 -16.22 -7.78
CA GLY A 105 17.81 -16.67 -6.48
C GLY A 105 16.33 -16.43 -6.20
N SER A 106 15.89 -16.89 -5.02
CA SER A 106 14.56 -16.61 -4.48
C SER A 106 14.22 -15.13 -4.60
N LEU A 107 13.02 -14.83 -5.14
CA LEU A 107 12.54 -13.48 -5.47
C LEU A 107 13.14 -12.90 -6.77
N CYS A 108 13.40 -13.72 -7.80
CA CYS A 108 14.00 -13.26 -9.05
C CYS A 108 13.04 -12.54 -9.99
N CYS A 109 11.77 -12.93 -9.97
CA CYS A 109 10.93 -12.81 -11.16
C CYS A 109 9.48 -12.48 -10.79
N ASN A 110 8.73 -11.92 -11.74
CA ASN A 110 7.29 -11.62 -11.59
C ASN A 110 6.95 -10.85 -10.31
N VAL A 111 7.57 -9.69 -10.13
CA VAL A 111 7.40 -8.81 -8.95
C VAL A 111 6.07 -8.08 -9.03
N TRP A 112 5.09 -8.46 -8.19
CA TRP A 112 3.70 -8.06 -8.34
C TRP A 112 3.15 -7.34 -7.10
N ALA A 113 2.24 -6.38 -7.39
CA ALA A 113 1.36 -5.71 -6.44
C ALA A 113 2.01 -5.29 -5.12
N PRO A 114 3.06 -4.44 -5.14
CA PRO A 114 3.66 -3.97 -3.92
C PRO A 114 2.67 -3.09 -3.12
N GLU A 115 2.58 -3.30 -1.82
CA GLU A 115 1.85 -2.46 -0.88
C GLU A 115 2.79 -1.77 0.10
N LEU A 116 2.62 -0.46 0.27
CA LEU A 116 3.41 0.36 1.18
C LEU A 116 2.68 0.55 2.50
N LEU A 117 3.36 0.33 3.62
CA LEU A 117 2.81 0.51 4.96
C LEU A 117 3.80 1.28 5.85
N LEU A 118 3.28 2.19 6.68
CA LEU A 118 4.01 2.85 7.76
C LEU A 118 3.49 2.34 9.10
N ILE A 119 4.23 1.43 9.73
CA ILE A 119 3.82 0.76 10.97
C ILE A 119 4.82 1.13 12.06
N ARG A 120 4.35 1.81 13.11
CA ARG A 120 5.18 2.22 14.27
C ARG A 120 6.44 3.00 13.87
N GLY A 121 6.33 3.86 12.86
CA GLY A 121 7.44 4.69 12.38
C GLY A 121 8.39 3.98 11.41
N GLU A 122 8.14 2.72 11.08
CA GLU A 122 8.96 1.93 10.14
C GLU A 122 8.18 1.66 8.85
N TRP A 123 8.90 1.72 7.72
CA TRP A 123 8.34 1.49 6.39
C TRP A 123 8.46 0.01 6.00
N TYR A 124 7.36 -0.54 5.50
CA TYR A 124 7.28 -1.91 5.00
C TYR A 124 6.74 -1.91 3.58
N ILE A 125 7.31 -2.75 2.73
CA ILE A 125 6.76 -3.06 1.41
C ILE A 125 6.47 -4.56 1.36
N TYR A 126 5.21 -4.90 1.14
CA TYR A 126 4.76 -6.28 0.93
C TYR A 126 4.53 -6.49 -0.55
N PHE A 127 5.06 -7.56 -1.13
CA PHE A 127 4.91 -7.86 -2.55
C PHE A 127 4.99 -9.37 -2.78
N ALA A 128 4.57 -9.82 -3.96
CA ALA A 128 4.76 -11.19 -4.42
C ALA A 128 5.87 -11.25 -5.47
N ALA A 129 6.66 -12.33 -5.46
CA ALA A 129 7.62 -12.65 -6.50
C ALA A 129 7.83 -14.16 -6.56
N ASP A 130 8.22 -14.65 -7.73
CA ASP A 130 8.60 -16.04 -7.95
C ASP A 130 9.96 -16.36 -7.33
N LEU A 131 10.18 -17.65 -7.05
CA LEU A 131 11.37 -18.18 -6.40
C LEU A 131 12.44 -18.63 -7.39
#